data_AF-A0A964HCS5-F1
#
_entry.id   AF-A0A964HCS5-F1
#
_cell.length_a   1.000
_cell.length_b   1.000
_cell.length_c   1.000
_cell.angle_alpha   90.00
_cell.angle_beta   90.00
_cell.angle_gamma   90.00
#
_symmetry.space_group_name_H-M   'P 1'
#
loop_
_entity.id
_entity.type
_entity.pdbx_description
1 polymer ?
#
loop_
_entity_poly.entity_id
_entity_poly.type
_entity_poly.pdbx_seq_one_letter_code
_entity_poly.pdbx_strand_id
1 'polypeptide(L)' 'MSVIVILIVISLSLALGFLACFVWAVNSGQYEDTLTPSMRILADEEPGPGRAKGPSASEPSRKST' A
#
# COMPACT_ATOMS: atom_id res chain seq x y z
N MET A 1 -10.27 -7.45 49.92
CA MET A 1 -9.41 -6.32 49.51
C MET A 1 -8.30 -6.68 48.53
N SER A 2 -7.74 -7.90 48.57
CA SER A 2 -6.66 -8.32 47.64
C SER A 2 -7.10 -8.45 46.17
N VAL A 3 -8.34 -8.91 45.92
CA VAL A 3 -8.87 -9.14 44.56
C VAL A 3 -8.89 -7.86 43.71
N ILE A 4 -9.19 -6.71 44.33
CA ILE A 4 -9.23 -5.42 43.63
C ILE A 4 -7.84 -5.06 43.09
N VAL A 5 -6.78 -5.30 43.86
CA VAL A 5 -5.40 -5.04 43.44
C VAL A 5 -5.01 -5.91 42.24
N ILE A 6 -5.39 -7.20 42.27
CA ILE A 6 -5.14 -8.14 41.16
C ILE A 6 -5.88 -7.67 39.89
N LEU A 7 -7.14 -7.28 40.01
CA LEU A 7 -7.94 -6.80 38.87
C LEU A 7 -7.35 -5.52 38.26
N ILE A 8 -6.84 -4.60 39.08
CA ILE A 8 -6.18 -3.37 38.60
C ILE A 8 -4.92 -3.70 37.80
N VAL A 9 -4.08 -4.63 38.29
CA VAL A 9 -2.84 -5.00 37.60
C VAL A 9 -3.16 -5.67 36.26
N ILE A 10 -4.15 -6.57 36.22
CA ILE A 10 -4.56 -7.25 35.00
C ILE A 10 -5.13 -6.25 33.98
N SER A 11 -6.03 -5.36 34.40
CA SER A 11 -6.63 -4.37 33.48
C SER A 11 -5.60 -3.38 32.94
N LEU A 12 -4.66 -2.93 33.79
CA LEU A 12 -3.57 -2.05 33.38
C LEU A 12 -2.62 -2.75 32.40
N SER A 13 -2.28 -4.02 32.66
CA SER A 13 -1.42 -4.82 31.78
C SER A 13 -2.08 -5.02 30.41
N LEU A 14 -3.39 -5.30 30.36
CA LEU A 14 -4.16 -5.40 29.13
C LEU A 14 -4.17 -4.06 28.36
N ALA A 15 -4.43 -2.95 29.05
CA ALA A 15 -4.46 -1.62 28.43
C ALA A 15 -3.10 -1.26 27.83
N LEU A 16 -2.01 -1.48 28.57
CA LEU A 16 -0.64 -1.24 28.09
C LEU A 16 -0.26 -2.17 26.94
N GLY A 17 -0.62 -3.46 27.03
CA GLY A 17 -0.38 -4.42 25.95
C GLY A 17 -1.10 -4.04 24.66
N PHE A 18 -2.35 -3.60 24.76
CA PHE A 18 -3.12 -3.15 23.61
C PHE A 18 -2.54 -1.87 23.01
N LEU A 19 -2.15 -0.91 23.85
CA LEU A 19 -1.50 0.33 23.41
C LEU A 19 -0.16 0.06 22.71
N ALA A 20 0.69 -0.80 23.27
CA ALA A 20 1.97 -1.16 22.68
C ALA A 20 1.80 -1.85 21.32
N CYS A 21 0.84 -2.78 21.23
CA CYS A 21 0.51 -3.46 19.98
C CYS A 21 -0.04 -2.47 18.92
N PHE A 22 -0.89 -1.54 19.35
CA PHE A 22 -1.41 -0.47 18.49
C PHE A 22 -0.30 0.40 17.91
N VAL A 23 0.63 0.87 18.75
CA VAL A 23 1.76 1.70 18.30
C VAL A 23 2.65 0.91 17.32
N TRP A 24 2.93 -0.37 17.59
CA TRP A 24 3.70 -1.22 16.68
C TRP A 24 3.00 -1.42 15.33
N ALA A 25 1.68 -1.62 15.33
CA ALA A 25 0.89 -1.79 14.12
C ALA A 25 0.88 -0.51 13.25
N VAL A 26 0.69 0.67 13.87
CA VAL A 26 0.72 1.96 13.16
C VAL A 26 2.10 2.24 12.57
N ASN A 27 3.16 1.92 13.30
CA ASN A 27 4.54 2.14 12.85
C ASN A 27 5.04 1.10 11.83
N SER A 28 4.28 0.04 11.53
CA SER A 28 4.68 -1.03 10.60
C SER A 28 4.65 -0.62 9.10
N GLY A 29 4.63 0.68 8.79
CA GLY A 29 4.88 1.18 7.43
C GLY A 29 3.83 0.80 6.38
N GLN A 30 2.63 0.37 6.80
CA GLN A 30 1.52 0.07 5.90
C GLN A 30 0.99 1.29 5.12
N TYR A 31 1.49 2.49 5.42
CA TYR A 31 1.09 3.74 4.79
C TYR A 31 2.03 4.20 3.67
N GLU A 32 3.07 3.43 3.33
CA GLU A 32 4.04 3.84 2.29
C GLU A 32 3.44 3.82 0.87
N ASP A 33 2.30 3.16 0.65
CA ASP A 33 1.58 3.15 -0.62
C ASP A 33 0.66 4.39 -0.80
N THR A 34 1.27 5.57 -0.70
CA THR A 34 0.59 6.87 -0.90
C THR A 34 0.40 7.24 -2.38
N LEU A 35 1.03 6.51 -3.30
CA LEU A 35 0.97 6.77 -4.74
C LEU A 35 -0.09 5.89 -5.40
N THR A 36 -1.33 6.35 -5.35
CA THR A 36 -2.46 5.72 -6.03
C THR A 36 -2.16 5.55 -7.52
N PRO A 37 -2.39 4.36 -8.13
CA PRO A 37 -2.07 4.09 -9.53
C PRO A 37 -2.71 5.09 -10.51
N SER A 38 -3.86 5.66 -10.16
CA SER A 38 -4.54 6.71 -10.93
C SER A 38 -3.70 7.98 -11.13
N MET A 39 -2.87 8.36 -10.15
CA MET A 39 -2.06 9.57 -10.21
C MET A 39 -0.86 9.41 -11.17
N ARG A 40 -0.43 8.16 -11.36
CA ARG A 40 0.65 7.79 -12.29
C ARG A 40 0.19 7.91 -13.75
N ILE A 41 -1.06 7.51 -14.03
CA ILE A 41 -1.66 7.59 -15.37
C ILE A 41 -1.91 9.04 -15.80
N LEU A 42 -2.26 9.94 -14.88
CA LEU A 42 -2.45 11.37 -15.19
C LEU A 42 -1.12 12.13 -15.36
N ALA A 43 -0.04 11.69 -14.70
CA ALA A 43 1.28 12.32 -14.78
C ALA A 43 2.08 11.90 -16.03
N ASP A 44 1.80 10.71 -16.58
CA ASP A 44 2.44 10.20 -17.81
C ASP A 44 1.83 10.81 -19.10
N GLU A 45 0.76 11.60 -18.98
CA GLU A 45 0.10 12.31 -20.10
C GLU A 45 0.65 13.74 -20.28
N GLU A 46 1.99 13.92 -20.34
CA GLU A 46 2.57 15.12 -20.97
C GLU A 46 2.77 14.85 -22.48
N PRO A 47 1.87 15.33 -23.36
CA PRO A 47 2.05 15.21 -24.79
C PRO A 47 3.07 16.26 -25.25
N GLY A 48 4.35 15.92 -25.20
CA GLY A 48 5.35 16.61 -25.99
C GLY A 48 5.00 16.49 -27.49
N PRO A 49 5.11 17.56 -28.30
CA PRO A 49 4.73 17.51 -29.71
C PRO A 49 5.78 16.68 -30.46
N GLY A 50 5.56 15.36 -30.61
CA GLY A 50 6.41 14.57 -31.50
C GLY A 50 6.55 13.06 -31.29
N ARG A 51 5.62 12.33 -30.66
CA ARG A 51 5.77 10.86 -30.66
C ARG A 51 4.45 10.08 -30.64
N ALA A 52 3.83 10.01 -31.81
CA ALA A 52 3.05 8.84 -32.19
C ALA A 52 4.00 7.63 -32.29
N LYS A 53 3.99 6.74 -31.31
CA LYS A 53 4.54 5.38 -31.50
C LYS A 53 3.85 4.38 -30.57
N GLY A 54 2.64 3.98 -30.97
CA GLY A 54 2.11 2.69 -30.54
C GLY A 54 2.97 1.56 -31.15
N PRO A 55 3.23 0.45 -30.44
CA PRO A 55 3.85 -0.70 -31.03
C PRO A 55 2.82 -1.43 -31.90
N SER A 56 2.94 -1.18 -33.21
CA SER A 56 3.10 -2.24 -34.22
C SER A 56 2.05 -3.35 -34.23
N ALA A 57 0.86 -3.02 -34.74
CA ALA A 57 0.08 -3.98 -35.51
C ALA A 57 0.71 -4.13 -36.91
N SER A 58 1.69 -5.03 -37.06
CA SER A 58 2.07 -5.62 -38.35
C SER A 58 3.17 -6.68 -38.18
N GLU A 59 2.79 -7.95 -38.06
CA GLU A 59 3.66 -9.04 -38.49
C GLU A 59 3.13 -9.56 -39.84
N PRO A 60 3.86 -9.34 -40.94
CA PRO A 60 3.37 -9.68 -42.27
C PRO A 60 3.62 -11.16 -42.56
N SER A 61 2.54 -11.81 -43.02
CA SER A 61 2.50 -13.10 -43.71
C SER A 61 3.82 -13.55 -44.36
N ARG A 62 4.44 -14.61 -43.81
CA ARG A 62 5.26 -15.53 -44.59
C ARG A 62 4.49 -16.84 -44.79
N LYS A 63 4.45 -17.22 -46.05
CA LYS A 63 3.59 -18.22 -46.69
C LYS A 63 4.10 -19.65 -46.46
N SER A 64 3.17 -20.59 -46.68
CA SER A 64 3.44 -21.90 -47.32
C SER A 64 4.22 -22.93 -46.50
N THR A 65 3.52 -23.76 -45.74
CA THR A 65 3.34 -25.22 -45.97
C THR A 65 2.35 -25.74 -44.94
#